data_AF-A0A939JMG1-F1
#
_entry.id   AF-A0A939JMG1-F1
#
_cell.length_a   1.000
_cell.length_b   1.000
_cell.length_c   1.000
_cell.angle_alpha   90.00
_cell.angle_beta   90.00
_cell.angle_gamma   90.00
#
_symmetry.space_group_name_H-M   'P 1'
#
loop_
_entity.id
_entity.type
_entity.pdbx_description
1 polymer ?
#
loop_
_entity_poly.entity_id
_entity_poly.type
_entity_poly.pdbx_seq_one_letter_code
_entity_poly.pdbx_strand_id
1 'polypeptide(L)'
;METDDGHERPGGDAGLEGLSLLSRVVVAAGAAVVAVAAAVHLTMVFLHVAPANTVSKQHAAEIDDYVLPEFEQNWKFFAPNPLQQNIAVQARAELRGPGGRPVVTPWTDLSAQDGAAILHHPLPSHTRQNELRRAWDFYSGTHDAREQPSGLRGRLSEQYIRRLVVARLGAERDGRPVDRVQVRSVTVPVAPPPWSEEKADTRPVHRVLPWWPVATADLPEAKNR
;
A
#
# COMPACT_ATOMS: atom_id res chain seq x y z
N MET A 1 0.33 -12.14 -72.55
CA MET A 1 -0.32 -13.26 -71.86
C MET A 1 0.63 -13.61 -70.73
N GLU A 2 0.40 -12.99 -69.57
CA GLU A 2 1.13 -13.20 -68.32
C GLU A 2 1.16 -14.70 -67.97
N THR A 3 2.34 -15.20 -67.65
CA THR A 3 2.49 -16.36 -66.79
C THR A 3 2.91 -15.82 -65.43
N ASP A 4 1.94 -15.87 -64.52
CA ASP A 4 2.04 -15.62 -63.09
C ASP A 4 2.94 -16.70 -62.46
N ASP A 5 4.23 -16.40 -62.32
CA ASP A 5 5.16 -17.23 -61.56
C ASP A 5 5.02 -16.88 -60.08
N GLY A 6 3.99 -17.46 -59.48
CA GLY A 6 3.69 -17.34 -58.06
C GLY A 6 4.93 -17.63 -57.20
N HIS A 7 5.46 -16.58 -56.57
CA HIS A 7 6.34 -16.71 -55.42
C HIS A 7 5.52 -17.33 -54.26
N GLU A 8 5.50 -18.65 -54.18
CA GLU A 8 5.24 -19.34 -52.93
C GLU A 8 6.36 -18.96 -51.96
N ARG A 9 6.07 -17.96 -51.10
CA ARG A 9 6.84 -17.76 -49.88
C ARG A 9 6.68 -19.05 -49.07
N PRO A 10 7.75 -19.72 -48.61
CA PRO A 10 7.61 -20.83 -47.70
C PRO A 10 7.11 -20.27 -46.37
N GLY A 11 5.79 -20.22 -46.23
CA GLY A 11 5.10 -20.16 -44.95
C GLY A 11 4.99 -21.59 -44.44
N GLY A 12 5.68 -21.89 -43.36
CA GLY A 12 5.57 -23.19 -42.71
C GLY A 12 6.72 -23.43 -41.74
N ASP A 13 6.37 -23.55 -40.46
CA ASP A 13 7.12 -24.28 -39.44
C ASP A 13 8.27 -23.56 -38.72
N ALA A 14 8.04 -22.32 -38.27
CA ALA A 14 8.71 -21.82 -37.07
C ALA A 14 7.98 -22.28 -35.78
N GLY A 15 7.58 -23.56 -35.73
CA GLY A 15 7.10 -24.23 -34.53
C GLY A 15 8.28 -24.70 -33.66
N LEU A 16 7.99 -25.37 -32.54
CA LEU A 16 9.00 -25.98 -31.66
C LEU A 16 10.03 -26.86 -32.41
N GLU A 17 9.69 -27.30 -33.62
CA GLU A 17 10.53 -28.11 -34.50
C GLU A 17 11.73 -27.37 -35.12
N GLY A 18 11.69 -26.03 -35.22
CA GLY A 18 12.84 -25.23 -35.65
C GLY A 18 13.89 -24.97 -34.56
N LEU A 19 13.58 -25.33 -33.30
CA LEU A 19 14.46 -25.07 -32.16
C LEU A 19 15.48 -26.20 -31.95
N SER A 20 16.70 -25.83 -31.52
CA SER A 20 17.71 -26.81 -31.10
C SER A 20 17.20 -27.67 -29.93
N LEU A 21 17.71 -28.89 -29.76
CA LEU A 21 17.29 -29.79 -28.67
C LEU A 21 17.45 -29.14 -27.29
N LEU A 22 18.53 -28.38 -27.08
CA LEU A 22 18.74 -27.61 -25.85
C LEU A 22 17.66 -26.54 -25.67
N SER A 23 17.35 -25.77 -26.72
CA SER A 23 16.30 -24.76 -26.68
C SER A 23 14.93 -25.38 -26.39
N ARG A 24 14.60 -26.55 -26.96
CA ARG A 24 13.35 -27.27 -26.66
C ARG A 24 13.28 -27.72 -25.21
N VAL A 25 14.37 -28.25 -24.65
CA VAL A 25 14.44 -28.66 -23.23
C VAL A 25 14.26 -27.44 -22.32
N VAL A 26 14.94 -26.32 -22.60
CA VAL A 26 14.79 -25.09 -21.82
C VAL A 26 13.36 -24.56 -21.88
N VAL A 27 12.74 -24.53 -23.06
CA VAL A 27 11.35 -24.09 -23.23
C VAL A 27 10.38 -25.02 -22.50
N ALA A 28 10.54 -26.34 -22.62
CA ALA A 28 9.69 -27.32 -21.94
C ALA A 28 9.82 -27.22 -20.42
N ALA A 29 11.04 -27.09 -19.90
CA ALA A 29 11.28 -26.89 -18.48
C ALA A 29 10.67 -25.57 -17.98
N GLY A 30 10.84 -24.48 -18.73
CA GLY A 30 10.21 -23.19 -18.42
C GLY A 30 8.70 -23.27 -18.39
N ALA A 31 8.08 -23.92 -19.39
CA ALA A 31 6.63 -24.13 -19.44
C ALA A 31 6.13 -24.98 -18.27
N ALA A 32 6.87 -26.02 -17.87
CA ALA A 32 6.54 -26.84 -16.71
C ALA A 32 6.58 -26.03 -15.41
N VAL A 33 7.61 -25.19 -15.22
CA VAL A 33 7.69 -24.30 -14.04
C VAL A 33 6.51 -23.33 -14.00
N VAL A 34 6.16 -22.70 -15.13
CA VAL A 34 5.01 -21.79 -15.22
C VAL A 34 3.69 -22.53 -14.91
N ALA A 35 3.50 -23.73 -15.46
CA ALA A 35 2.31 -24.52 -15.22
C ALA A 35 2.16 -24.90 -13.74
N VAL A 36 3.25 -25.32 -13.08
CA VAL A 36 3.25 -25.63 -11.64
C VAL A 36 2.94 -24.37 -10.82
N ALA A 37 3.60 -23.23 -11.12
CA ALA A 37 3.34 -21.98 -10.42
C ALA A 37 1.88 -21.53 -10.56
N ALA A 38 1.31 -21.64 -11.75
CA ALA A 38 -0.09 -21.33 -12.00
C ALA A 38 -1.03 -22.27 -11.23
N ALA A 39 -0.75 -23.57 -11.19
CA ALA A 39 -1.54 -24.53 -10.44
C ALA A 39 -1.51 -24.25 -8.92
N VAL A 40 -0.33 -23.96 -8.36
CA VAL A 40 -0.19 -23.55 -6.96
C VAL A 40 -0.98 -22.27 -6.69
N HIS A 41 -0.83 -21.23 -7.52
CA HIS A 41 -1.54 -19.98 -7.36
C HIS A 41 -3.06 -20.17 -7.38
N LEU A 42 -3.59 -20.85 -8.39
CA LEU A 42 -5.03 -21.14 -8.49
C LEU A 42 -5.54 -21.94 -7.31
N THR A 43 -4.75 -22.87 -6.78
CA THR A 43 -5.11 -23.67 -5.61
C THR A 43 -5.19 -22.80 -4.35
N MET A 44 -4.19 -21.95 -4.10
CA MET A 44 -4.19 -21.04 -2.95
C MET A 44 -5.34 -20.04 -3.00
N VAL A 45 -5.58 -19.41 -4.16
CA VAL A 45 -6.71 -18.49 -4.33
C VAL A 45 -8.04 -19.22 -4.14
N PHE A 46 -8.20 -20.42 -4.72
CA PHE A 46 -9.40 -21.22 -4.53
C PHE A 46 -9.64 -21.54 -3.06
N LEU A 47 -8.61 -22.00 -2.33
CA LEU A 47 -8.74 -22.34 -0.91
C LEU A 47 -9.07 -21.12 -0.03
N HIS A 48 -8.61 -19.93 -0.41
CA HIS A 48 -8.91 -18.69 0.30
C HIS A 48 -10.35 -18.20 0.06
N VAL A 49 -10.90 -18.35 -1.15
CA VAL A 49 -12.25 -17.85 -1.49
C VAL A 49 -13.37 -18.89 -1.32
N ALA A 50 -13.04 -20.18 -1.35
CA ALA A 50 -14.01 -21.25 -1.22
C ALA A 50 -14.62 -21.29 0.20
N PRO A 51 -15.82 -21.88 0.35
CA PRO A 51 -16.37 -22.16 1.67
C PRO A 51 -15.39 -22.94 2.55
N ALA A 52 -15.41 -22.66 3.86
CA ALA A 52 -14.47 -23.22 4.82
C ALA A 52 -14.49 -24.76 4.80
N ASN A 53 -13.33 -25.37 4.59
CA ASN A 53 -13.14 -26.81 4.50
C ASN A 53 -11.97 -27.25 5.41
N THR A 54 -11.74 -28.54 5.55
CA THR A 54 -10.71 -29.07 6.46
C THR A 54 -9.31 -28.56 6.12
N VAL A 55 -8.98 -28.49 4.83
CA VAL A 55 -7.66 -28.02 4.35
C VAL A 55 -7.49 -26.54 4.63
N SER A 56 -8.47 -25.71 4.26
CA SER A 56 -8.37 -24.26 4.47
C SER A 56 -8.36 -23.86 5.94
N LYS A 57 -8.98 -24.65 6.83
CA LYS A 57 -8.88 -24.43 8.28
C LYS A 57 -7.53 -24.84 8.86
N GLN A 58 -6.97 -25.97 8.41
CA GLN A 58 -5.68 -26.46 8.91
C GLN A 58 -4.50 -25.60 8.46
N HIS A 59 -4.57 -25.05 7.24
CA HIS A 59 -3.50 -24.27 6.62
C HIS A 59 -3.86 -22.80 6.41
N ALA A 60 -4.73 -22.25 7.26
CA ALA A 60 -5.25 -20.90 7.11
C ALA A 60 -4.12 -19.86 7.07
N ALA A 61 -3.09 -20.03 7.91
CA ALA A 61 -1.97 -19.10 7.99
C ALA A 61 -1.16 -19.08 6.69
N GLU A 62 -0.82 -20.25 6.13
CA GLU A 62 -0.04 -20.36 4.90
C GLU A 62 -0.80 -19.87 3.67
N ILE A 63 -2.12 -20.13 3.65
CA ILE A 63 -3.01 -19.62 2.60
C ILE A 63 -3.07 -18.09 2.68
N ASP A 64 -3.29 -17.54 3.87
CA ASP A 64 -3.39 -16.10 4.09
C ASP A 64 -2.06 -15.38 3.80
N ASP A 65 -0.93 -15.95 4.22
CA ASP A 65 0.41 -15.42 3.94
C ASP A 65 0.72 -15.41 2.44
N TYR A 66 0.18 -16.35 1.66
CA TYR A 66 0.33 -16.35 0.20
C TYR A 66 -0.59 -15.35 -0.49
N VAL A 67 -1.84 -15.22 -0.02
CA VAL A 67 -2.89 -14.46 -0.73
C VAL A 67 -2.94 -12.99 -0.29
N LEU A 68 -2.95 -12.71 1.01
CA LEU A 68 -3.19 -11.37 1.57
C LEU A 68 -2.14 -10.30 1.24
N PRO A 69 -0.86 -10.60 0.94
CA PRO A 69 0.08 -9.56 0.51
C PRO A 69 -0.36 -8.82 -0.76
N GLU A 70 -1.00 -9.54 -1.68
CA GLU A 70 -1.37 -9.06 -3.02
C GLU A 70 -2.90 -8.92 -3.20
N PHE A 71 -3.70 -9.80 -2.59
CA PHE A 71 -5.13 -9.94 -2.85
C PHE A 71 -5.98 -9.74 -1.59
N GLU A 72 -5.84 -8.58 -0.93
CA GLU A 72 -6.72 -8.24 0.18
C GLU A 72 -8.15 -7.95 -0.31
N GLN A 73 -9.14 -8.64 0.28
CA GLN A 73 -10.55 -8.42 -0.03
C GLN A 73 -11.07 -7.13 0.62
N ASN A 74 -11.37 -6.11 -0.20
CA ASN A 74 -12.02 -4.89 0.25
C ASN A 74 -13.32 -4.63 -0.52
N TRP A 75 -14.44 -4.92 0.13
CA TRP A 75 -15.78 -4.78 -0.45
C TRP A 75 -16.27 -3.33 -0.61
N LYS A 76 -15.48 -2.33 -0.18
CA LYS A 76 -15.85 -0.90 -0.29
C LYS A 76 -16.04 -0.42 -1.73
N PHE A 77 -15.55 -1.14 -2.74
CA PHE A 77 -15.71 -0.78 -4.15
C PHE A 77 -17.16 -0.92 -4.67
N PHE A 78 -17.98 -1.74 -4.01
CA PHE A 78 -19.40 -1.91 -4.34
C PHE A 78 -20.33 -1.11 -3.41
N ALA A 79 -19.79 -0.21 -2.59
CA ALA A 79 -20.63 0.70 -1.83
C ALA A 79 -21.39 1.62 -2.82
N PRO A 80 -22.67 1.94 -2.57
CA PRO A 80 -23.45 2.84 -3.43
C PRO A 80 -22.75 4.17 -3.75
N ASN A 81 -21.89 4.64 -2.85
CA ASN A 81 -20.97 5.76 -3.06
C ASN A 81 -19.53 5.29 -2.82
N PRO A 82 -18.75 4.96 -3.86
CA PRO A 82 -17.34 4.63 -3.68
C PRO A 82 -16.57 5.81 -3.09
N LEU A 83 -15.40 5.56 -2.52
CA LEU A 83 -14.52 6.62 -2.00
C LEU A 83 -14.09 7.56 -3.14
N GLN A 84 -14.74 8.71 -3.23
CA GLN A 84 -14.43 9.78 -4.18
C GLN A 84 -13.61 10.88 -3.50
N GLN A 85 -12.58 10.49 -2.73
CA GLN A 85 -11.79 11.43 -1.94
C GLN A 85 -10.32 11.01 -1.92
N ASN A 86 -9.44 12.00 -2.08
CA ASN A 86 -8.01 11.87 -1.83
C ASN A 86 -7.74 12.20 -0.36
N ILE A 87 -7.10 11.28 0.37
CA ILE A 87 -6.73 11.48 1.77
C ILE A 87 -5.21 11.51 1.86
N ALA A 88 -4.65 12.68 2.18
CA ALA A 88 -3.22 12.83 2.48
C ALA A 88 -3.00 12.85 3.99
N VAL A 89 -2.08 12.04 4.49
CA VAL A 89 -1.66 12.03 5.89
C VAL A 89 -0.40 12.88 6.02
N GLN A 90 -0.47 13.88 6.90
CA GLN A 90 0.60 14.81 7.15
C GLN A 90 0.97 14.80 8.62
N ALA A 91 2.23 15.07 8.93
CA ALA A 91 2.71 15.10 10.30
C ALA A 91 3.65 16.29 10.56
N ARG A 92 3.70 16.72 11.82
CA ARG A 92 4.66 17.71 12.29
C ARG A 92 5.15 17.35 13.68
N ALA A 93 6.26 17.98 14.07
CA ALA A 93 6.93 17.77 15.34
C ALA A 93 6.91 19.06 16.18
N GLU A 94 6.89 18.89 17.49
CA GLU A 94 7.28 19.90 18.46
C GLU A 94 8.69 19.55 18.94
N LEU A 95 9.63 20.45 18.71
CA LEU A 95 11.03 20.29 19.07
C LEU A 95 11.35 21.05 20.35
N ARG A 96 12.31 20.54 21.11
CA ARG A 96 12.88 21.28 22.23
C ARG A 96 13.70 22.47 21.73
N GLY A 97 13.17 23.68 21.87
CA GLY A 97 13.85 24.90 21.46
C GLY A 97 14.75 25.51 22.54
N PRO A 98 15.51 26.55 22.18
CA PRO A 98 16.40 27.26 23.10
C PRO A 98 15.64 27.82 24.30
N GLY A 99 16.19 27.66 25.50
CA GLY A 99 15.57 28.15 26.74
C GLY A 99 14.25 27.46 27.09
N GLY A 100 14.00 26.24 26.58
CA GLY A 100 12.81 25.45 26.90
C GLY A 100 11.54 25.84 26.14
N ARG A 101 11.63 26.78 25.18
CA ARG A 101 10.48 27.15 24.34
C ARG A 101 10.25 26.12 23.24
N PRO A 102 9.04 25.57 23.07
CA PRO A 102 8.76 24.61 22.00
C PRO A 102 8.87 25.28 20.63
N VAL A 103 9.46 24.58 19.66
CA VAL A 103 9.50 25.00 18.25
C VAL A 103 8.70 23.99 17.43
N VAL A 104 7.61 24.45 16.81
CA VAL A 104 6.74 23.59 16.00
C VAL A 104 7.21 23.61 14.54
N THR A 105 7.41 22.44 13.95
CA THR A 105 7.80 22.31 12.55
C THR A 105 6.61 22.54 11.60
N PRO A 106 6.85 22.87 10.33
CA PRO A 106 5.82 22.83 9.30
C PRO A 106 5.26 21.41 9.12
N TRP A 107 4.05 21.33 8.55
CA TRP A 107 3.47 20.05 8.14
C TRP A 107 4.31 19.40 7.04
N THR A 108 4.73 18.18 7.29
CA THR A 108 5.38 17.30 6.32
C THR A 108 4.32 16.37 5.72
N ASP A 109 4.19 16.36 4.40
CA ASP A 109 3.24 15.48 3.71
C ASP A 109 3.85 14.09 3.52
N LEU A 110 3.47 13.15 4.39
CA LEU A 110 4.00 11.79 4.35
C LEU A 110 3.40 11.01 3.17
N SER A 111 2.14 11.27 2.82
CA SER A 111 1.51 10.66 1.65
C SER A 111 2.15 11.11 0.34
N ALA A 112 2.54 12.38 0.21
CA ALA A 112 3.27 12.86 -0.96
C ALA A 112 4.66 12.23 -1.08
N GLN A 113 5.35 11.98 0.04
CA GLN A 113 6.63 11.26 0.06
C GLN A 113 6.47 9.81 -0.42
N ASP A 114 5.44 9.09 0.07
CA ASP A 114 5.13 7.74 -0.39
C ASP A 114 4.80 7.74 -1.89
N GLY A 115 3.95 8.68 -2.34
CA GLY A 115 3.60 8.85 -3.75
C GLY A 115 4.83 9.07 -4.64
N ALA A 116 5.74 9.95 -4.24
CA ALA A 116 6.98 10.20 -4.98
C ALA A 116 7.92 8.97 -5.02
N ALA A 117 7.94 8.16 -3.96
CA ALA A 117 8.74 6.93 -3.91
C ALA A 117 8.13 5.79 -4.75
N ILE A 118 6.84 5.84 -5.04
CA ILE A 118 6.10 4.86 -5.86
C ILE A 118 6.12 5.27 -7.33
N LEU A 119 6.03 6.58 -7.60
CA LEU A 119 5.94 7.11 -8.96
C LEU A 119 7.14 6.67 -9.81
N HIS A 120 6.87 6.09 -10.97
CA HIS A 120 7.87 5.52 -11.91
C HIS A 120 8.70 4.34 -11.37
N HIS A 121 8.38 3.81 -10.19
CA HIS A 121 9.03 2.61 -9.68
C HIS A 121 8.35 1.36 -10.28
N PRO A 122 9.07 0.49 -11.02
CA PRO A 122 8.44 -0.63 -11.74
C PRO A 122 7.93 -1.73 -10.80
N LEU A 123 8.54 -1.87 -9.61
CA LEU A 123 8.19 -2.88 -8.60
C LEU A 123 8.16 -2.23 -7.20
N PRO A 124 7.23 -1.29 -6.93
CA PRO A 124 7.21 -0.58 -5.66
C PRO A 124 6.83 -1.53 -4.52
N SER A 125 7.55 -1.47 -3.41
CA SER A 125 7.25 -2.30 -2.23
C SER A 125 5.82 -2.03 -1.71
N HIS A 126 5.07 -3.09 -1.41
CA HIS A 126 3.73 -2.99 -0.82
C HIS A 126 3.72 -2.26 0.51
N THR A 127 4.80 -2.38 1.30
CA THR A 127 4.98 -1.58 2.51
C THR A 127 5.01 -0.09 2.19
N ARG A 128 5.77 0.33 1.17
CA ARG A 128 5.79 1.74 0.73
C ARG A 128 4.43 2.22 0.21
N GLN A 129 3.68 1.35 -0.46
CA GLN A 129 2.36 1.69 -0.99
C GLN A 129 1.28 1.79 0.08
N ASN A 130 1.33 0.94 1.12
CA ASN A 130 0.18 0.69 1.98
C ASN A 130 0.39 1.00 3.45
N GLU A 131 1.62 1.08 3.97
CA GLU A 131 1.87 1.19 5.42
C GLU A 131 1.15 2.40 6.03
N LEU A 132 1.37 3.60 5.49
CA LEU A 132 0.76 4.83 5.98
C LEU A 132 -0.76 4.84 5.82
N ARG A 133 -1.24 4.39 4.65
CA ARG A 133 -2.67 4.30 4.35
C ARG A 133 -3.38 3.35 5.32
N ARG A 134 -2.80 2.16 5.55
CA ARG A 134 -3.34 1.14 6.46
C ARG A 134 -3.31 1.61 7.91
N ALA A 135 -2.23 2.30 8.32
CA ALA A 135 -2.16 2.92 9.64
C ALA A 135 -3.29 3.94 9.85
N TRP A 136 -3.53 4.79 8.85
CA TRP A 136 -4.60 5.79 8.89
C TRP A 136 -6.00 5.17 8.85
N ASP A 137 -6.25 4.17 7.99
CA ASP A 137 -7.51 3.44 7.92
C ASP A 137 -7.82 2.74 9.24
N PHE A 138 -6.81 2.12 9.86
CA PHE A 138 -6.96 1.46 11.16
C PHE A 138 -7.28 2.46 12.27
N TYR A 139 -6.57 3.59 12.33
CA TYR A 139 -6.85 4.66 13.28
C TYR A 139 -8.28 5.20 13.10
N SER A 140 -8.63 5.58 11.87
CA SER A 140 -9.92 6.19 11.53
C SER A 140 -11.10 5.25 11.79
N GLY A 141 -10.93 3.95 11.58
CA GLY A 141 -11.96 2.94 11.82
C GLY A 141 -12.12 2.53 13.29
N THR A 142 -11.28 3.03 14.19
CA THR A 142 -11.29 2.66 15.62
C THR A 142 -11.30 3.84 16.58
N HIS A 143 -11.46 5.06 16.07
CA HIS A 143 -11.60 6.28 16.88
C HIS A 143 -12.89 7.02 16.57
N ASP A 144 -13.51 7.58 17.60
CA ASP A 144 -14.71 8.40 17.45
C ASP A 144 -14.39 9.83 16.94
N ALA A 145 -15.43 10.67 16.79
CA ALA A 145 -15.27 12.05 16.35
C ALA A 145 -14.52 12.96 17.35
N ARG A 146 -14.27 12.50 18.58
CA ARG A 146 -13.48 13.18 19.62
C ARG A 146 -12.09 12.57 19.75
N GLU A 147 -11.69 11.74 18.80
CA GLU A 147 -10.43 11.01 18.76
C GLU A 147 -10.23 10.07 19.96
N GLN A 148 -11.32 9.48 20.47
CA GLN A 148 -11.26 8.50 21.54
C GLN A 148 -11.18 7.07 21.01
N PRO A 149 -10.26 6.24 21.53
CA PRO A 149 -10.05 4.88 21.04
C PRO A 149 -11.17 3.93 21.45
N SER A 150 -11.60 3.11 20.50
CA SER A 150 -12.54 2.00 20.72
C SER A 150 -11.81 0.76 21.19
N GLY A 151 -11.81 0.54 22.51
CA GLY A 151 -11.25 -0.67 23.13
C GLY A 151 -9.74 -0.84 22.91
N LEU A 152 -9.28 -2.10 22.90
CA LEU A 152 -7.86 -2.42 22.70
C LEU A 152 -7.37 -2.05 21.28
N ARG A 153 -8.20 -2.30 20.25
CA ARG A 153 -7.84 -2.02 18.86
C ARG A 153 -7.57 -0.55 18.61
N GLY A 154 -8.40 0.34 19.17
CA GLY A 154 -8.18 1.79 19.11
C GLY A 154 -6.81 2.18 19.67
N ARG A 155 -6.49 1.73 20.89
CA ARG A 155 -5.19 2.02 21.53
C ARG A 155 -4.00 1.51 20.72
N LEU A 156 -4.11 0.30 20.15
CA LEU A 156 -3.05 -0.26 19.31
C LEU A 156 -2.87 0.53 18.01
N SER A 157 -3.97 0.99 17.39
CA SER A 157 -3.90 1.80 16.17
C SER A 157 -3.26 3.17 16.42
N GLU A 158 -3.54 3.81 17.57
CA GLU A 158 -2.91 5.06 17.98
C GLU A 158 -1.40 4.88 18.18
N GLN A 159 -1.01 3.84 18.91
CA GLN A 159 0.42 3.52 19.10
C GLN A 159 1.11 3.27 17.76
N TYR A 160 0.46 2.52 16.85
CA TYR A 160 1.02 2.19 15.56
C TYR A 160 1.25 3.43 14.68
N ILE A 161 0.23 4.27 14.47
CA ILE A 161 0.38 5.46 13.63
C ILE A 161 1.36 6.47 14.24
N ARG A 162 1.38 6.60 15.58
CA ARG A 162 2.33 7.46 16.28
C ARG A 162 3.78 7.00 16.03
N ARG A 163 4.06 5.69 16.21
CA ARG A 163 5.39 5.11 15.96
C ARG A 163 5.82 5.26 14.51
N LEU A 164 4.91 5.00 13.57
CA LEU A 164 5.17 5.19 12.15
C LEU A 164 5.57 6.64 11.87
N VAL A 165 4.81 7.61 12.35
CA VAL A 165 5.08 9.03 12.14
C VAL A 165 6.41 9.45 12.78
N VAL A 166 6.71 9.00 14.00
CA VAL A 166 8.00 9.25 14.66
C VAL A 166 9.15 8.66 13.83
N ALA A 167 9.01 7.43 13.34
CA ALA A 167 10.00 6.80 12.48
C ALA A 167 10.22 7.57 11.17
N ARG A 168 9.17 8.15 10.57
CA ARG A 168 9.25 8.94 9.33
C ARG A 168 9.80 10.35 9.54
N LEU A 169 9.48 11.00 10.66
CA LEU A 169 9.98 12.34 10.99
C LEU A 169 11.43 12.32 11.52
N GLY A 170 11.82 11.21 12.15
CA GLY A 170 13.09 11.04 12.85
C GLY A 170 12.99 11.36 14.34
N ALA A 171 13.92 10.84 15.14
CA ALA A 171 14.04 11.13 16.57
C ALA A 171 14.49 12.58 16.84
N GLU A 172 15.18 13.18 15.87
CA GLU A 172 15.69 14.53 15.91
C GLU A 172 15.42 15.24 14.59
N ARG A 173 15.19 16.56 14.66
CA ARG A 173 15.03 17.45 13.51
C ARG A 173 15.84 18.71 13.76
N ASP A 174 16.61 19.17 12.78
CA ASP A 174 17.47 20.35 12.90
C ASP A 174 18.39 20.32 14.14
N GLY A 175 18.93 19.13 14.44
CA GLY A 175 19.79 18.87 15.61
C GLY A 175 19.10 18.94 16.96
N ARG A 176 17.76 18.89 17.00
CA ARG A 176 16.94 18.97 18.22
C ARG A 176 16.04 17.75 18.38
N PRO A 177 15.87 17.22 19.60
CA PRO A 177 14.98 16.09 19.84
C PRO A 177 13.52 16.47 19.62
N VAL A 178 12.76 15.51 19.10
CA VAL A 178 11.30 15.60 18.95
C VAL A 178 10.64 15.26 20.29
N ASP A 179 9.95 16.22 20.90
CA ASP A 179 9.24 16.05 22.18
C ASP A 179 7.82 15.50 21.95
N ARG A 180 7.12 16.01 20.92
CA ARG A 180 5.75 15.61 20.57
C ARG A 180 5.56 15.56 19.07
N VAL A 181 4.59 14.77 18.63
CA VAL A 181 4.16 14.73 17.23
C VAL A 181 2.67 15.03 17.13
N GLN A 182 2.30 15.62 15.99
CA GLN A 182 0.91 15.81 15.61
C GLN A 182 0.71 15.29 14.21
N VAL A 183 -0.43 14.64 14.01
CA VAL A 183 -0.84 14.08 12.72
C VAL A 183 -2.13 14.76 12.28
N ARG A 184 -2.29 14.95 10.98
CA ARG A 184 -3.57 15.32 10.39
C ARG A 184 -3.81 14.54 9.11
N SER A 185 -5.08 14.36 8.77
CA SER A 185 -5.45 14.11 7.38
C SER A 185 -5.90 15.38 6.69
N VAL A 186 -5.67 15.40 5.39
CA VAL A 186 -6.18 16.39 4.44
C VAL A 186 -7.01 15.61 3.43
N THR A 187 -8.33 15.72 3.54
CA THR A 187 -9.27 15.02 2.67
C THR A 187 -9.79 15.99 1.61
N VAL A 188 -9.59 15.66 0.35
CA VAL A 188 -10.01 16.45 -0.80
C VAL A 188 -10.91 15.59 -1.70
N PRO A 189 -12.19 15.95 -1.88
CA PRO A 189 -13.05 15.26 -2.84
C PRO A 189 -12.45 15.26 -4.25
N VAL A 190 -12.57 14.14 -4.95
CA VAL A 190 -12.13 14.01 -6.34
C VAL A 190 -13.06 14.86 -7.21
N ALA A 191 -12.48 15.73 -8.02
CA ALA A 191 -13.26 16.58 -8.90
C ALA A 191 -14.02 15.71 -9.92
N PRO A 192 -15.29 16.03 -10.21
CA PRO A 192 -16.02 15.34 -11.25
C PRO A 192 -15.34 15.58 -12.61
N PRO A 193 -15.42 14.62 -13.53
CA PRO A 193 -14.79 14.74 -14.84
C PRO A 193 -15.46 15.87 -15.65
N PRO A 194 -14.77 16.46 -16.65
CA PRO A 194 -15.29 17.62 -17.40
C PRO A 194 -16.63 17.42 -18.11
N TRP A 195 -17.01 16.16 -18.36
CA TRP A 195 -18.27 15.79 -19.03
C TRP A 195 -19.44 15.61 -18.05
N SER A 196 -19.22 15.71 -16.74
CA SER A 196 -20.27 15.59 -15.72
C SER A 196 -20.83 16.95 -15.33
N GLU A 197 -22.14 17.03 -15.12
CA GLU A 197 -22.81 18.23 -14.57
C GLU A 197 -22.76 18.28 -13.03
N GLU A 198 -22.20 17.26 -12.38
CA GLU A 198 -22.06 17.19 -10.94
C GLU A 198 -21.23 18.34 -10.39
N LYS A 199 -21.71 18.97 -9.31
CA LYS A 199 -20.97 20.02 -8.60
C LYS A 199 -20.51 19.47 -7.26
N ALA A 200 -19.21 19.18 -7.16
CA ALA A 200 -18.58 18.78 -5.92
C ALA A 200 -17.77 19.95 -5.32
N ASP A 201 -17.89 20.15 -4.01
CA ASP A 201 -17.01 21.05 -3.28
C ASP A 201 -15.66 20.36 -3.05
N THR A 202 -14.62 20.81 -3.74
CA THR A 202 -13.28 20.24 -3.65
C THR A 202 -12.41 20.92 -2.59
N ARG A 203 -13.00 21.68 -1.67
CA ARG A 203 -12.23 22.30 -0.57
C ARG A 203 -11.64 21.23 0.36
N PRO A 204 -10.37 21.37 0.76
CA PRO A 204 -9.77 20.44 1.71
C PRO A 204 -10.44 20.46 3.08
N VAL A 205 -10.78 19.28 3.60
CA VAL A 205 -11.23 19.07 4.97
C VAL A 205 -10.07 18.54 5.80
N HIS A 206 -9.83 19.15 6.95
CA HIS A 206 -8.75 18.75 7.86
C HIS A 206 -9.30 18.03 9.09
N ARG A 207 -8.79 16.83 9.37
CA ARG A 207 -8.95 16.16 10.67
C ARG A 207 -7.60 16.18 11.38
N VAL A 208 -7.48 17.01 12.41
CA VAL A 208 -6.23 17.21 13.15
C VAL A 208 -6.31 16.45 14.47
N LEU A 209 -5.37 15.52 14.67
CA LEU A 209 -5.30 14.69 15.87
C LEU A 209 -4.69 15.48 17.04
N PRO A 210 -4.95 15.05 18.30
CA PRO A 210 -4.26 15.62 19.45
C PRO A 210 -2.74 15.43 19.34
N TRP A 211 -2.01 16.28 20.04
CA TRP A 211 -0.57 16.18 20.15
C TRP A 211 -0.17 15.03 21.07
N TRP A 212 0.61 14.08 20.56
CA TRP A 212 1.10 12.95 21.33
C TRP A 212 2.55 13.13 21.77
N PRO A 213 2.89 12.84 23.04
CA PRO A 213 4.29 12.77 23.46
C PRO A 213 5.01 11.62 22.77
N VAL A 214 6.28 11.84 22.43
CA VAL A 214 7.18 10.81 21.94
C VAL A 214 7.92 10.20 23.11
N ALA A 215 7.74 8.89 23.33
CA ALA A 215 8.50 8.14 24.33
C ALA A 215 9.63 7.35 23.66
N THR A 216 10.60 6.88 24.46
CA THR A 216 11.67 5.99 23.97
C THR A 216 11.12 4.75 23.28
N ALA A 217 10.00 4.21 23.76
CA ALA A 217 9.32 3.06 23.17
C ALA A 217 8.67 3.36 21.80
N ASP A 218 8.63 4.62 21.38
CA ASP A 218 8.14 5.03 20.06
C ASP A 218 9.26 5.19 19.02
N LEU A 219 10.51 5.17 19.46
CA LEU A 219 11.67 5.24 18.58
C LEU A 219 11.96 3.85 17.98
N PRO A 220 12.41 3.76 16.72
CA PRO A 220 12.89 2.51 16.17
C PRO A 220 14.00 1.94 17.05
N GLU A 221 14.00 0.63 17.29
CA GLU A 221 15.15 -0.03 17.91
C GLU A 221 16.40 0.30 17.09
N ALA A 222 17.46 0.76 17.76
CA ALA A 222 18.73 1.01 17.11
C ALA A 222 19.17 -0.30 16.44
N LYS A 223 19.16 -0.33 15.10
CA LYS A 223 19.78 -1.42 14.37
C LYS A 223 21.26 -1.39 14.73
N ASN A 224 21.68 -2.27 15.64
CA ASN A 224 23.08 -2.64 15.78
C ASN A 224 23.53 -3.10 14.38
N ARG A 225 24.26 -2.21 13.70
CA ARG A 225 24.89 -2.49 12.40
C ARG A 225 26.08 -3.40 12.59
#